data_AF-A0A2A7NU17-F1
#
_entry.id   AF-A0A2A7NU17-F1
#
_cell.length_a   1.000
_cell.length_b   1.000
_cell.length_c   1.000
_cell.angle_alpha   90.00
_cell.angle_beta   90.00
_cell.angle_gamma   90.00
#
_symmetry.space_group_name_H-M   'P 1'
#
loop_
_entity.id
_entity.type
_entity.pdbx_description
1 polymer ?
#
loop_
_entity_poly.entity_id
_entity_poly.type
_entity_poly.pdbx_seq_one_letter_code
_entity_poly.pdbx_strand_id
1 'polypeptide(L)'
;MPDVDAPDADADAEVSEQQVTPDGRAIRFLRAAGQALTVRLIRLAASLTGGVLMYLSFPPVGWWWAAFPSLALLGWVLTRSQTTRAGGFGYGLLFGLAFYLPLLPWIGGLVGTGPWLALSLLQALFPAVFGLLAVLVRGLPGWPVWFAAEWVVAEWLKSSVPFGGFPWGVVAYGQAEGPLVPLAQIGGAPLVSAAVALVGFSLTALLLEVVLWWRRTHPAAGSDAARPEAVLPGVCICVVLLATALVWPGVRQAGVGAGEHPSVTVAAVQGNVPRLGLDFNAQRRAVLDNHVAETLRLAQDVRAGRAPQPMVVIWPENASDIDPLRNTDAAAAISEAARAIQAPILVGTVLAAPGYTRSSPVATNTVLVWEPETGPQDRHDKRIVQPFGEYLPWRSFFKRFSSYADRAGYFQPGEGSGVVQAAGIPIGVATCWEVIFDRAVRHSVRNGAQLLAVPTNNATFDAAMSAQQLAFARLRAVEHDRYVVVAGTTGISAVIAPDGHALSSTEFFEPAYLDNAVRLKSNITFATDWGPVVQWVLVGFGLAGVIAAMLHNGRFVRVRKKAGTRTRNGSQDELTEQEQPGEGSEDEGTA
;
A
#
# COMPACT_ATOMS: atom_id res chain seq x y z
N MET A 1 61.08 49.15 62.09
CA MET A 1 62.02 50.27 61.91
C MET A 1 63.37 49.73 61.47
N PRO A 2 63.95 50.30 60.40
CA PRO A 2 63.32 51.16 59.39
C PRO A 2 62.71 50.26 58.28
N ASP A 3 61.66 50.59 57.51
CA ASP A 3 61.29 51.85 56.81
C ASP A 3 62.36 52.24 55.77
N VAL A 4 62.08 52.71 54.55
CA VAL A 4 60.86 53.13 53.83
C VAL A 4 60.91 52.46 52.41
N ASP A 5 59.98 52.61 51.46
CA ASP A 5 58.88 53.56 51.25
C ASP A 5 57.74 52.98 50.37
N ALA A 6 56.67 53.75 50.17
CA ALA A 6 55.70 53.61 49.07
C ALA A 6 55.55 54.97 48.34
N PRO A 7 55.01 55.01 47.10
CA PRO A 7 53.62 55.46 47.00
C PRO A 7 52.80 54.83 45.86
N ASP A 8 51.48 55.01 45.95
CA ASP A 8 50.46 54.62 44.97
C ASP A 8 50.54 55.38 43.63
N ALA A 9 50.04 54.77 42.57
CA ALA A 9 49.45 55.46 41.42
C ALA A 9 48.45 54.55 40.68
N ASP A 10 47.22 55.03 40.50
CA ASP A 10 46.19 54.37 39.70
C ASP A 10 46.61 54.18 38.24
N ALA A 11 46.22 53.05 37.65
CA ALA A 11 46.16 52.87 36.20
C ALA A 11 45.02 51.92 35.84
N ASP A 12 43.99 52.47 35.22
CA ASP A 12 42.72 51.86 34.82
C ASP A 12 42.83 50.41 34.33
N ALA A 13 42.11 49.51 35.02
CA ALA A 13 41.79 48.19 34.49
C ALA A 13 40.70 48.32 33.42
N GLU A 14 41.09 48.71 32.20
CA GLU A 14 40.19 48.66 31.03
C GLU A 14 39.63 47.23 30.87
N VAL A 15 38.31 47.13 31.07
CA VAL A 15 37.54 45.92 30.75
C VAL A 15 37.57 45.76 29.24
N SER A 16 38.54 44.99 28.72
CA SER A 16 38.57 44.65 27.31
C SER A 16 37.36 43.77 26.97
N GLU A 17 36.34 44.39 26.38
CA GLU A 17 35.35 43.67 25.60
C GLU A 17 36.09 42.77 24.61
N GLN A 18 35.85 41.46 24.69
CA GLN A 18 36.36 40.51 23.70
C GLN A 18 35.75 40.85 22.34
N GLN A 19 36.45 41.67 21.56
CA GLN A 19 36.11 41.98 20.17
C GLN A 19 36.13 40.68 19.36
N VAL A 20 34.96 40.09 19.18
CA VAL A 20 34.77 38.92 18.33
C VAL A 20 35.06 39.33 16.89
N THR A 21 36.29 39.05 16.43
CA THR A 21 36.75 39.40 15.09
C THR A 21 35.82 38.84 13.99
N PRO A 22 35.71 39.51 12.82
CA PRO A 22 34.86 39.05 11.73
C PRO A 22 35.13 37.61 11.31
N ASP A 23 36.40 37.21 11.28
CA ASP A 23 36.85 35.85 10.92
C ASP A 23 36.36 34.79 11.92
N GLY A 24 36.32 35.12 13.22
CA GLY A 24 35.76 34.24 14.23
C GLY A 24 34.27 33.95 14.04
N ARG A 25 33.51 34.93 13.49
CA ARG A 25 32.10 34.73 13.11
C ARG A 25 31.98 33.90 11.83
N ALA A 26 32.81 34.17 10.82
CA ALA A 26 32.84 33.41 9.57
C ALA A 26 33.19 31.92 9.79
N ILE A 27 34.22 31.63 10.58
CA ILE A 27 34.64 30.24 10.89
C ILE A 27 33.58 29.51 11.72
N ARG A 28 32.93 30.18 12.69
CA ARG A 28 31.80 29.61 13.43
C ARG A 28 30.60 29.33 12.54
N PHE A 29 30.27 30.25 11.62
CA PHE A 29 29.20 30.06 10.64
C PHE A 29 29.49 28.89 9.70
N LEU A 30 30.71 28.79 9.15
CA LEU A 30 31.11 27.68 8.27
C LEU A 30 31.08 26.32 8.99
N ARG A 31 31.54 26.24 10.24
CA ARG A 31 31.44 25.01 11.06
C ARG A 31 29.98 24.64 11.36
N ALA A 32 29.13 25.60 11.72
CA ALA A 32 27.71 25.36 11.97
C ALA A 32 26.96 24.93 10.70
N ALA A 33 27.25 25.58 9.55
CA ALA A 33 26.71 25.22 8.25
C ALA A 33 27.16 23.81 7.81
N GLY A 34 28.44 23.47 8.01
CA GLY A 34 28.97 22.14 7.77
C GLY A 34 28.28 21.06 8.61
N GLN A 35 28.14 21.27 9.92
CA GLN A 35 27.42 20.34 10.80
C GLN A 35 25.94 20.20 10.42
N ALA A 36 25.26 21.30 10.10
CA ALA A 36 23.87 21.29 9.63
C ALA A 36 23.73 20.52 8.29
N LEU A 37 24.69 20.67 7.38
CA LEU A 37 24.77 19.92 6.12
C LEU A 37 24.98 18.43 6.38
N THR A 38 25.94 18.03 7.21
CA THR A 38 26.15 16.61 7.58
C THR A 38 24.90 15.97 8.17
N VAL A 39 24.24 16.65 9.13
CA VAL A 39 23.00 16.15 9.75
C VAL A 39 21.85 16.03 8.74
N ARG A 40 21.79 16.93 7.74
CA ARG A 40 20.80 16.86 6.65
C ARG A 40 21.12 15.73 5.67
N LEU A 41 22.38 15.54 5.30
CA LEU A 41 22.84 14.46 4.42
C LEU A 41 22.54 13.08 5.02
N ILE A 42 22.79 12.87 6.32
CA ILE A 42 22.46 11.60 7.00
C ILE A 42 20.95 11.31 6.92
N ARG A 43 20.08 12.32 7.05
CA ARG A 43 18.62 12.15 6.93
C ARG A 43 18.17 11.88 5.50
N LEU A 44 18.78 12.54 4.51
CA LEU A 44 18.55 12.26 3.09
C LEU A 44 18.95 10.83 2.76
N ALA A 45 20.13 10.38 3.21
CA ALA A 45 20.59 9.00 3.06
C ALA A 45 19.65 8.00 3.74
N ALA A 46 19.29 8.20 5.01
CA ALA A 46 18.36 7.32 5.73
C ALA A 46 16.97 7.24 5.07
N SER A 47 16.47 8.34 4.52
CA SER A 47 15.21 8.41 3.79
C SER A 47 15.27 7.69 2.44
N LEU A 48 16.38 7.85 1.70
CA LEU A 48 16.66 7.14 0.45
C LEU A 48 16.82 5.63 0.67
N THR A 49 17.66 5.22 1.63
CA THR A 49 17.83 3.82 2.04
C THR A 49 16.52 3.21 2.53
N GLY A 50 15.71 3.97 3.27
CA GLY A 50 14.37 3.57 3.66
C GLY A 50 13.49 3.22 2.46
N GLY A 51 13.41 4.11 1.45
CA GLY A 51 12.61 3.86 0.25
C GLY A 51 13.11 2.68 -0.58
N VAL A 52 14.43 2.50 -0.70
CA VAL A 52 15.05 1.33 -1.35
C VAL A 52 14.71 0.04 -0.59
N LEU A 53 14.82 0.03 0.74
CA LEU A 53 14.43 -1.14 1.55
C LEU A 53 12.92 -1.44 1.44
N MET A 54 12.08 -0.43 1.26
CA MET A 54 10.66 -0.65 0.96
C MET A 54 10.50 -1.37 -0.38
N TYR A 55 11.17 -0.90 -1.44
CA TYR A 55 11.16 -1.57 -2.76
C TYR A 55 11.61 -3.03 -2.67
N LEU A 56 12.70 -3.33 -1.97
CA LEU A 56 13.22 -4.70 -1.81
C LEU A 56 12.26 -5.64 -1.08
N SER A 57 11.27 -5.11 -0.33
CA SER A 57 10.23 -5.94 0.29
C SER A 57 9.17 -6.44 -0.68
N PHE A 58 9.06 -5.87 -1.88
CA PHE A 58 8.09 -6.30 -2.90
C PHE A 58 8.71 -7.31 -3.88
N PRO A 59 7.89 -8.14 -4.54
CA PRO A 59 8.33 -8.92 -5.69
C PRO A 59 8.93 -8.01 -6.79
N PRO A 60 9.96 -8.47 -7.52
CA PRO A 60 10.48 -9.84 -7.53
C PRO A 60 11.51 -10.16 -6.42
N VAL A 61 11.89 -9.20 -5.55
CA VAL A 61 12.89 -9.43 -4.51
C VAL A 61 12.31 -10.10 -3.26
N GLY A 62 11.11 -9.68 -2.84
CA GLY A 62 10.31 -10.36 -1.82
C GLY A 62 10.92 -10.41 -0.41
N TRP A 63 11.89 -9.54 -0.08
CA TRP A 63 12.48 -9.49 1.27
C TRP A 63 11.52 -8.81 2.25
N TRP A 64 10.43 -9.50 2.61
CA TRP A 64 9.35 -9.00 3.48
C TRP A 64 9.87 -8.30 4.75
N TRP A 65 10.98 -8.78 5.31
CA TRP A 65 11.60 -8.23 6.51
C TRP A 65 12.21 -6.83 6.30
N ALA A 66 12.49 -6.41 5.06
CA ALA A 66 13.06 -5.09 4.74
C ALA A 66 12.06 -3.94 4.94
N ALA A 67 10.76 -4.22 4.97
CA ALA A 67 9.72 -3.23 5.27
C ALA A 67 9.83 -2.67 6.71
N PHE A 68 10.24 -3.48 7.69
CA PHE A 68 10.41 -3.03 9.08
C PHE A 68 11.55 -2.01 9.25
N PRO A 69 12.82 -2.27 8.85
CA PRO A 69 13.89 -1.28 8.92
C PRO A 69 13.65 -0.09 7.97
N SER A 70 12.95 -0.29 6.85
CA SER A 70 12.52 0.80 5.97
C SER A 70 11.69 1.85 6.72
N LEU A 71 10.60 1.43 7.35
CA LEU A 71 9.74 2.32 8.13
C LEU A 71 10.44 2.80 9.41
N ALA A 72 11.32 1.99 10.01
CA ALA A 72 12.12 2.41 11.16
C ALA A 72 13.07 3.58 10.83
N LEU A 73 13.72 3.56 9.66
CA LEU A 73 14.57 4.65 9.17
C LEU A 73 13.75 5.90 8.86
N LEU A 74 12.58 5.76 8.23
CA LEU A 74 11.70 6.89 7.95
C LEU A 74 11.19 7.53 9.26
N GLY A 75 10.73 6.74 10.22
CA GLY A 75 10.33 7.19 11.55
C GLY A 75 11.46 7.91 12.29
N TRP A 76 12.70 7.40 12.17
CA TRP A 76 13.89 8.03 12.75
C TRP A 76 14.19 9.42 12.17
N VAL A 77 13.93 9.65 10.87
CA VAL A 77 14.08 10.97 10.24
C VAL A 77 12.99 11.94 10.70
N LEU A 78 11.75 11.46 10.79
CA LEU A 78 10.55 12.28 11.07
C LEU A 78 10.44 12.69 12.54
N THR A 79 10.92 11.86 13.48
CA THR A 79 10.95 12.17 14.93
C THR A 79 11.99 13.23 15.30
N ARG A 80 12.96 13.56 14.43
CA ARG A 80 13.99 14.57 14.76
C ARG A 80 13.39 15.98 14.87
N SER A 81 13.66 16.67 15.98
CA SER A 81 13.13 18.02 16.26
C SER A 81 13.39 19.04 15.15
N GLN A 82 14.55 18.98 14.48
CA GLN A 82 14.88 19.89 13.35
C GLN A 82 14.16 19.55 12.04
N THR A 83 13.47 18.40 11.95
CA THR A 83 12.61 18.09 10.79
C THR A 83 11.33 18.92 10.92
N THR A 84 11.16 19.91 10.05
CA THR A 84 9.95 20.76 9.98
C THR A 84 8.82 20.05 9.22
N ARG A 85 7.61 20.63 9.17
CA ARG A 85 6.49 20.05 8.39
C ARG A 85 6.83 19.90 6.90
N ALA A 86 7.43 20.93 6.31
CA ALA A 86 7.94 20.89 4.94
C ALA A 86 9.12 19.92 4.78
N GLY A 87 9.96 19.78 5.82
CA GLY A 87 11.00 18.74 5.87
C GLY A 87 10.42 17.33 5.87
N GLY A 88 9.39 17.08 6.69
CA GLY A 88 8.67 15.80 6.73
C GLY A 88 8.05 15.44 5.39
N PHE A 89 7.40 16.40 4.73
CA PHE A 89 6.93 16.25 3.35
C PHE A 89 8.08 15.91 2.38
N GLY A 90 9.18 16.65 2.42
CA GLY A 90 10.33 16.43 1.54
C GLY A 90 11.04 15.08 1.73
N TYR A 91 11.20 14.61 2.98
CA TYR A 91 11.75 13.28 3.28
C TYR A 91 10.76 12.17 2.90
N GLY A 92 9.46 12.36 3.17
CA GLY A 92 8.43 11.42 2.71
C GLY A 92 8.41 11.31 1.17
N LEU A 93 8.55 12.43 0.46
CA LEU A 93 8.64 12.45 -1.01
C LEU A 93 9.90 11.73 -1.51
N LEU A 94 11.06 11.97 -0.89
CA LEU A 94 12.31 11.29 -1.27
C LEU A 94 12.23 9.77 -1.04
N PHE A 95 11.69 9.35 0.10
CA PHE A 95 11.39 7.95 0.39
C PHE A 95 10.45 7.36 -0.67
N GLY A 96 9.37 8.07 -0.99
CA GLY A 96 8.37 7.65 -1.97
C GLY A 96 8.96 7.50 -3.38
N LEU A 97 9.80 8.43 -3.82
CA LEU A 97 10.46 8.35 -5.12
C LEU A 97 11.45 7.17 -5.18
N ALA A 98 12.24 6.98 -4.12
CA ALA A 98 13.17 5.86 -3.99
C ALA A 98 12.46 4.49 -3.96
N PHE A 99 11.20 4.45 -3.55
CA PHE A 99 10.35 3.27 -3.56
C PHE A 99 9.64 3.05 -4.90
N TYR A 100 8.88 4.03 -5.40
CA TYR A 100 7.97 3.84 -6.54
C TYR A 100 8.67 3.85 -7.90
N LEU A 101 9.77 4.57 -8.07
CA LEU A 101 10.53 4.54 -9.33
C LEU A 101 10.99 3.13 -9.72
N PRO A 102 11.70 2.36 -8.85
CA PRO A 102 12.08 0.98 -9.16
C PRO A 102 10.92 -0.01 -9.08
N LEU A 103 9.82 0.30 -8.38
CA LEU A 103 8.65 -0.59 -8.30
C LEU A 103 7.80 -0.62 -9.57
N LEU A 104 7.72 0.49 -10.31
CA LEU A 104 6.78 0.69 -11.44
C LEU A 104 7.40 0.78 -12.86
N PRO A 105 8.63 0.31 -13.18
CA PRO A 105 9.25 0.55 -14.48
C PRO A 105 8.48 -0.07 -15.66
N TRP A 106 7.70 -1.12 -15.42
CA TRP A 106 6.80 -1.76 -16.39
C TRP A 106 5.74 -0.79 -16.97
N ILE A 107 5.34 0.25 -16.23
CA ILE A 107 4.50 1.35 -16.76
C ILE A 107 5.22 2.07 -17.91
N GLY A 108 6.54 2.21 -17.81
CA GLY A 108 7.38 2.84 -18.83
C GLY A 108 7.40 2.03 -20.14
N GLY A 109 7.34 0.70 -20.05
CA GLY A 109 7.19 -0.18 -21.21
C GLY A 109 5.83 -0.07 -21.89
N LEU A 110 4.74 0.07 -21.10
CA LEU A 110 3.37 0.13 -21.60
C LEU A 110 3.02 1.49 -22.27
N VAL A 111 3.29 2.60 -21.57
CA VAL A 111 2.83 3.95 -21.95
C VAL A 111 3.95 4.99 -22.08
N GLY A 112 5.21 4.59 -21.90
CA GLY A 112 6.39 5.44 -22.03
C GLY A 112 6.86 6.09 -20.73
N THR A 113 8.08 6.61 -20.78
CA THR A 113 8.81 7.15 -19.62
C THR A 113 8.09 8.31 -18.92
N GLY A 114 7.43 9.19 -19.67
CA GLY A 114 6.73 10.36 -19.13
C GLY A 114 5.61 9.98 -18.13
N PRO A 115 4.61 9.18 -18.55
CA PRO A 115 3.59 8.66 -17.64
C PRO A 115 4.15 7.84 -16.46
N TRP A 116 5.21 7.04 -16.65
CA TRP A 116 5.86 6.31 -15.55
C TRP A 116 6.43 7.25 -14.47
N LEU A 117 7.18 8.27 -14.87
CA LEU A 117 7.72 9.27 -13.94
C LEU A 117 6.60 10.08 -13.26
N ALA A 118 5.57 10.47 -14.00
CA ALA A 118 4.43 11.20 -13.47
C ALA A 118 3.62 10.36 -12.46
N LEU A 119 3.37 9.08 -12.75
CA LEU A 119 2.71 8.16 -11.84
C LEU A 119 3.57 7.89 -10.60
N SER A 120 4.87 7.61 -10.77
CA SER A 120 5.79 7.38 -9.65
C SER A 120 5.88 8.60 -8.72
N LEU A 121 5.89 9.81 -9.28
CA LEU A 121 5.81 11.05 -8.51
C LEU A 121 4.48 11.18 -7.77
N LEU A 122 3.34 10.94 -8.44
CA LEU A 122 2.02 10.95 -7.81
C LEU A 122 1.93 9.94 -6.65
N GLN A 123 2.46 8.73 -6.82
CA GLN A 123 2.51 7.73 -5.77
C GLN A 123 3.43 8.15 -4.61
N ALA A 124 4.55 8.83 -4.91
CA ALA A 124 5.46 9.37 -3.91
C ALA A 124 4.86 10.54 -3.08
N LEU A 125 3.79 11.19 -3.56
CA LEU A 125 3.08 12.21 -2.78
C LEU A 125 2.36 11.62 -1.55
N PHE A 126 1.95 10.34 -1.55
CA PHE A 126 1.28 9.76 -0.38
C PHE A 126 2.24 9.54 0.81
N PRO A 127 3.46 8.97 0.63
CA PRO A 127 4.52 9.05 1.64
C PRO A 127 4.92 10.47 2.04
N ALA A 128 4.85 11.45 1.13
CA ALA A 128 5.09 12.86 1.45
C ALA A 128 4.00 13.44 2.38
N VAL A 129 2.73 13.17 2.11
CA VAL A 129 1.61 13.53 2.99
C VAL A 129 1.74 12.84 4.35
N PHE A 130 2.03 11.53 4.38
CA PHE A 130 2.37 10.82 5.61
C PHE A 130 3.50 11.53 6.40
N GLY A 131 4.61 11.86 5.74
CA GLY A 131 5.74 12.54 6.38
C GLY A 131 5.39 13.91 6.97
N LEU A 132 4.43 14.62 6.38
CA LEU A 132 3.88 15.86 6.94
C LEU A 132 3.00 15.58 8.18
N LEU A 133 2.09 14.61 8.11
CA LEU A 133 1.17 14.23 9.19
C LEU A 133 1.93 13.68 10.40
N ALA A 134 2.90 12.79 10.17
CA ALA A 134 3.85 12.28 11.16
C ALA A 134 4.54 13.42 11.94
N VAL A 135 4.96 14.50 11.27
CA VAL A 135 5.58 15.66 11.95
C VAL A 135 4.57 16.47 12.79
N LEU A 136 3.26 16.37 12.53
CA LEU A 136 2.22 16.93 13.40
C LEU A 136 2.03 16.05 14.65
N VAL A 137 1.88 14.74 14.48
CA VAL A 137 1.51 13.81 15.56
C VAL A 137 2.70 13.32 16.41
N ARG A 138 3.96 13.49 15.98
CA ARG A 138 5.15 13.03 16.72
C ARG A 138 5.31 13.58 18.15
N GLY A 139 4.60 14.66 18.48
CA GLY A 139 4.60 15.26 19.82
C GLY A 139 3.63 14.60 20.79
N LEU A 140 2.75 13.73 20.30
CA LEU A 140 1.80 12.99 21.14
C LEU A 140 2.51 11.82 21.84
N PRO A 141 2.10 11.48 23.08
CA PRO A 141 2.53 10.24 23.73
C PRO A 141 2.12 9.04 22.88
N GLY A 142 3.01 8.05 22.80
CA GLY A 142 2.80 6.87 21.95
C GLY A 142 2.92 7.15 20.45
N TRP A 143 3.78 8.08 20.03
CA TRP A 143 4.01 8.44 18.61
C TRP A 143 4.09 7.28 17.59
N PRO A 144 4.62 6.07 17.88
CA PRO A 144 4.65 4.97 16.89
C PRO A 144 3.27 4.48 16.49
N VAL A 145 2.31 4.51 17.43
CA VAL A 145 0.92 4.12 17.23
C VAL A 145 0.22 5.11 16.30
N TRP A 146 0.44 6.41 16.53
CA TRP A 146 -0.06 7.47 15.65
C TRP A 146 0.56 7.36 14.25
N PHE A 147 1.87 7.15 14.13
CA PHE A 147 2.52 6.99 12.82
C PHE A 147 1.98 5.77 12.04
N ALA A 148 1.72 4.65 12.72
CA ALA A 148 1.10 3.49 12.07
C ALA A 148 -0.30 3.82 11.52
N ALA A 149 -1.11 4.58 12.27
CA ALA A 149 -2.43 5.02 11.84
C ALA A 149 -2.36 6.01 10.66
N GLU A 150 -1.46 7.01 10.70
CA GLU A 150 -1.25 7.95 9.59
C GLU A 150 -0.75 7.25 8.31
N TRP A 151 0.02 6.15 8.44
CA TRP A 151 0.41 5.34 7.28
C TRP A 151 -0.81 4.68 6.60
N VAL A 152 -1.74 4.13 7.39
CA VAL A 152 -3.00 3.57 6.87
C VAL A 152 -3.86 4.66 6.23
N VAL A 153 -3.90 5.88 6.78
CA VAL A 153 -4.60 7.02 6.14
C VAL A 153 -4.00 7.33 4.76
N ALA A 154 -2.67 7.37 4.64
CA ALA A 154 -1.98 7.61 3.37
C ALA A 154 -2.22 6.50 2.34
N GLU A 155 -2.19 5.23 2.77
CA GLU A 155 -2.49 4.08 1.90
C GLU A 155 -3.97 4.03 1.50
N TRP A 156 -4.91 4.33 2.40
CA TRP A 156 -6.34 4.42 2.08
C TRP A 156 -6.60 5.51 1.03
N LEU A 157 -5.99 6.70 1.19
CA LEU A 157 -6.13 7.80 0.25
C LEU A 157 -5.62 7.41 -1.15
N LYS A 158 -4.42 6.81 -1.22
CA LYS A 158 -3.83 6.23 -2.44
C LYS A 158 -4.73 5.18 -3.10
N SER A 159 -5.36 4.34 -2.28
CA SER A 159 -6.21 3.22 -2.72
C SER A 159 -7.64 3.63 -3.07
N SER A 160 -7.99 4.91 -2.92
CA SER A 160 -9.33 5.44 -3.18
C SER A 160 -9.37 6.56 -4.22
N VAL A 161 -8.33 7.41 -4.28
CA VAL A 161 -8.33 8.65 -5.06
C VAL A 161 -7.01 8.82 -5.82
N PRO A 162 -7.02 9.26 -7.11
CA PRO A 162 -8.18 9.50 -7.97
C PRO A 162 -8.70 8.21 -8.64
N PHE A 163 -9.85 8.32 -9.33
CA PHE A 163 -10.40 7.29 -10.23
C PHE A 163 -10.56 5.87 -9.64
N GLY A 164 -10.84 5.76 -8.34
CA GLY A 164 -11.00 4.47 -7.65
C GLY A 164 -9.71 3.88 -7.07
N GLY A 165 -8.58 4.60 -7.20
CA GLY A 165 -7.32 4.35 -6.52
C GLY A 165 -6.26 3.59 -7.31
N PHE A 166 -5.01 3.68 -6.84
CA PHE A 166 -3.87 2.89 -7.31
C PHE A 166 -3.17 2.20 -6.12
N PRO A 167 -3.75 1.11 -5.57
CA PRO A 167 -3.24 0.44 -4.37
C PRO A 167 -1.89 -0.30 -4.55
N TRP A 168 -1.20 -0.14 -5.68
CA TRP A 168 0.12 -0.72 -5.91
C TRP A 168 1.13 -0.20 -4.88
N GLY A 169 2.01 -1.07 -4.38
CA GLY A 169 2.94 -0.69 -3.31
C GLY A 169 2.28 -0.40 -1.95
N VAL A 170 1.07 -0.93 -1.68
CA VAL A 170 0.54 -1.05 -0.30
C VAL A 170 1.38 -2.08 0.45
N VAL A 171 1.85 -1.74 1.65
CA VAL A 171 2.86 -2.50 2.41
C VAL A 171 2.47 -3.96 2.66
N ALA A 172 1.18 -4.24 2.86
CA ALA A 172 0.66 -5.59 3.01
C ALA A 172 1.02 -6.54 1.85
N TYR A 173 1.12 -6.05 0.61
CA TYR A 173 1.48 -6.88 -0.54
C TYR A 173 2.97 -7.24 -0.59
N GLY A 174 3.84 -6.41 0.01
CA GLY A 174 5.24 -6.78 0.30
C GLY A 174 5.39 -7.77 1.47
N GLN A 175 4.29 -8.15 2.12
CA GLN A 175 4.28 -9.20 3.14
C GLN A 175 3.75 -10.54 2.63
N ALA A 176 3.45 -10.74 1.34
CA ALA A 176 2.74 -11.95 0.87
C ALA A 176 3.38 -13.32 1.22
N GLU A 177 4.67 -13.35 1.58
CA GLU A 177 5.39 -14.54 2.09
C GLU A 177 5.97 -14.33 3.51
N GLY A 178 5.60 -13.24 4.17
CA GLY A 178 6.03 -12.84 5.50
C GLY A 178 5.12 -13.37 6.62
N PRO A 179 5.58 -13.35 7.88
CA PRO A 179 4.85 -13.97 9.00
C PRO A 179 3.55 -13.24 9.36
N LEU A 180 3.36 -11.98 8.95
CA LEU A 180 2.19 -11.17 9.32
C LEU A 180 0.96 -11.35 8.41
N VAL A 181 1.07 -12.14 7.34
CA VAL A 181 -0.03 -12.49 6.42
C VAL A 181 -1.33 -12.96 7.13
N PRO A 182 -1.31 -13.76 8.21
CA PRO A 182 -2.53 -14.21 8.88
C PRO A 182 -3.46 -13.08 9.32
N LEU A 183 -2.91 -11.90 9.65
CA LEU A 183 -3.68 -10.74 10.06
C LEU A 183 -4.65 -10.25 8.96
N ALA A 184 -4.41 -10.65 7.69
CA ALA A 184 -5.33 -10.41 6.60
C ALA A 184 -6.70 -11.07 6.83
N GLN A 185 -6.80 -12.22 7.51
CA GLN A 185 -8.11 -12.84 7.85
C GLN A 185 -8.94 -12.01 8.85
N ILE A 186 -8.31 -11.09 9.60
CA ILE A 186 -9.00 -10.17 10.51
C ILE A 186 -9.32 -8.85 9.81
N GLY A 187 -8.30 -8.12 9.36
CA GLY A 187 -8.48 -6.73 8.92
C GLY A 187 -7.98 -6.44 7.51
N GLY A 188 -7.76 -7.49 6.72
CA GLY A 188 -7.25 -7.42 5.36
C GLY A 188 -5.92 -6.69 5.22
N ALA A 189 -5.64 -6.25 3.99
CA ALA A 189 -4.46 -5.44 3.69
C ALA A 189 -4.26 -4.24 4.66
N PRO A 190 -5.28 -3.44 5.03
CA PRO A 190 -5.10 -2.31 5.96
C PRO A 190 -4.51 -2.71 7.32
N LEU A 191 -4.92 -3.84 7.90
CA LEU A 191 -4.40 -4.29 9.20
C LEU A 191 -2.98 -4.87 9.08
N VAL A 192 -2.66 -5.58 7.99
CA VAL A 192 -1.28 -6.05 7.74
C VAL A 192 -0.34 -4.86 7.58
N SER A 193 -0.71 -3.85 6.78
CA SER A 193 0.06 -2.59 6.66
C SER A 193 0.21 -1.88 8.01
N ALA A 194 -0.87 -1.78 8.80
CA ALA A 194 -0.83 -1.18 10.14
C ALA A 194 0.13 -1.91 11.07
N ALA A 195 0.14 -3.25 11.05
CA ALA A 195 1.01 -4.08 11.86
C ALA A 195 2.49 -3.92 11.47
N VAL A 196 2.82 -3.92 10.17
CA VAL A 196 4.19 -3.68 9.68
C VAL A 196 4.68 -2.28 10.07
N ALA A 197 3.84 -1.26 9.88
CA ALA A 197 4.14 0.12 10.24
C ALA A 197 4.34 0.27 11.76
N LEU A 198 3.45 -0.33 12.57
CA LEU A 198 3.55 -0.29 14.02
C LEU A 198 4.83 -0.95 14.52
N VAL A 199 5.22 -2.12 14.00
CA VAL A 199 6.49 -2.77 14.35
C VAL A 199 7.67 -1.91 13.91
N GLY A 200 7.70 -1.43 12.65
CA GLY A 200 8.78 -0.60 12.12
C GLY A 200 9.01 0.68 12.94
N PHE A 201 7.95 1.44 13.26
CA PHE A 201 8.06 2.64 14.09
C PHE A 201 8.35 2.32 15.56
N SER A 202 7.87 1.18 16.10
CA SER A 202 8.21 0.73 17.45
C SER A 202 9.69 0.34 17.57
N LEU A 203 10.30 -0.23 16.53
CA LEU A 203 11.75 -0.48 16.48
C LEU A 203 12.53 0.84 16.56
N THR A 204 12.11 1.90 15.86
CA THR A 204 12.70 3.25 16.04
C THR A 204 12.62 3.70 17.49
N ALA A 205 11.45 3.58 18.12
CA ALA A 205 11.23 4.05 19.48
C ALA A 205 12.10 3.28 20.49
N LEU A 206 12.16 1.94 20.38
CA LEU A 206 13.06 1.11 21.18
C LEU A 206 14.54 1.51 21.00
N LEU A 207 14.99 1.69 19.75
CA LEU A 207 16.38 2.09 19.49
C LEU A 207 16.70 3.48 20.03
N LEU A 208 15.76 4.43 19.98
CA LEU A 208 15.92 5.75 20.60
C LEU A 208 15.99 5.64 22.12
N GLU A 209 15.11 4.87 22.76
CA GLU A 209 15.14 4.65 24.22
C GLU A 209 16.42 3.95 24.68
N VAL A 210 16.89 2.91 23.98
CA VAL A 210 18.16 2.23 24.29
C VAL A 210 19.35 3.18 24.16
N VAL A 211 19.39 4.02 23.12
CA VAL A 211 20.48 5.02 22.95
C VAL A 211 20.41 6.12 24.02
N LEU A 212 19.21 6.55 24.43
CA LEU A 212 19.03 7.51 25.51
C LEU A 212 19.42 6.92 26.87
N TRP A 213 19.02 5.67 27.14
CA TRP A 213 19.40 4.94 28.35
C TRP A 213 20.91 4.73 28.44
N TRP A 214 21.56 4.26 27.37
CA TRP A 214 23.02 4.08 27.32
C TRP A 214 23.78 5.39 27.59
N ARG A 215 23.27 6.51 27.08
CA ARG A 215 23.84 7.85 27.32
C ARG A 215 23.62 8.38 28.74
N ARG A 216 22.59 7.89 29.45
CA ARG A 216 22.32 8.22 30.86
C ARG A 216 23.13 7.34 31.82
N THR A 217 23.37 6.07 31.47
CA THR A 217 24.16 5.13 32.30
C THR A 217 25.67 5.35 32.23
N HIS A 218 26.16 6.24 31.36
CA HIS A 218 27.52 6.78 31.42
C HIS A 218 27.48 8.10 32.20
N PRO A 219 27.88 8.14 33.49
CA PRO A 219 27.49 9.21 34.39
C PRO A 219 28.31 10.49 34.23
N ALA A 220 27.61 11.61 34.05
CA ALA A 220 28.12 12.95 34.35
C ALA A 220 27.12 13.81 35.17
N ALA A 221 25.90 13.33 35.40
CA ALA A 221 24.92 13.95 36.28
C ALA A 221 23.96 12.90 36.84
N GLY A 222 23.80 12.85 38.16
CA GLY A 222 22.77 12.04 38.81
C GLY A 222 21.41 12.75 38.75
N SER A 223 20.36 12.01 38.40
CA SER A 223 18.97 12.40 38.60
C SER A 223 18.09 11.15 38.60
N ASP A 224 16.97 11.19 39.33
CA ASP A 224 16.13 10.03 39.60
C ASP A 224 15.63 9.33 38.33
N ALA A 225 15.80 8.00 38.32
CA ALA A 225 15.53 7.17 37.16
C ALA A 225 14.02 6.97 36.92
N ALA A 226 13.40 7.93 36.24
CA ALA A 226 12.15 7.69 35.52
C ALA A 226 12.34 6.46 34.61
N ARG A 227 11.49 5.44 34.81
CA ARG A 227 11.56 4.18 34.05
C ARG A 227 11.45 4.48 32.55
N PRO A 228 12.26 3.83 31.68
CA PRO A 228 12.23 4.12 30.25
C PRO A 228 10.84 3.83 29.65
N GLU A 229 10.37 4.70 28.75
CA GLU A 229 9.05 4.57 28.10
C GLU A 229 8.99 3.42 27.08
N ALA A 230 10.09 2.67 26.96
CA ALA A 230 10.27 1.48 26.12
C ALA A 230 9.21 0.37 26.31
N VAL A 231 8.43 0.41 27.40
CA VAL A 231 7.31 -0.53 27.64
C VAL A 231 6.30 -0.48 26.50
N LEU A 232 5.87 0.71 26.05
CA LEU A 232 4.82 0.82 25.03
C LEU A 232 5.27 0.27 23.65
N PRO A 233 6.43 0.64 23.10
CA PRO A 233 6.94 0.03 21.87
C PRO A 233 7.13 -1.50 21.97
N GLY A 234 7.58 -2.01 23.13
CA GLY A 234 7.68 -3.43 23.39
C GLY A 234 6.31 -4.13 23.36
N VAL A 235 5.32 -3.56 24.06
CA VAL A 235 3.92 -4.03 24.06
C VAL A 235 3.33 -4.03 22.64
N CYS A 236 3.55 -2.98 21.85
CA CYS A 236 3.08 -2.91 20.46
C CYS A 236 3.61 -4.08 19.61
N ILE A 237 4.89 -4.40 19.71
CA ILE A 237 5.50 -5.55 19.01
C ILE A 237 4.92 -6.87 19.54
N CYS A 238 4.84 -7.04 20.86
CA CYS A 238 4.26 -8.23 21.48
C CYS A 238 2.79 -8.45 21.08
N VAL A 239 1.98 -7.40 20.97
CA VAL A 239 0.58 -7.47 20.54
C VAL A 239 0.47 -7.92 19.07
N VAL A 240 1.30 -7.37 18.17
CA VAL A 240 1.32 -7.79 16.76
C VAL A 240 1.74 -9.26 16.63
N LEU A 241 2.79 -9.67 17.34
CA LEU A 241 3.27 -11.06 17.32
C LEU A 241 2.25 -12.03 17.94
N LEU A 242 1.61 -11.66 19.05
CA LEU A 242 0.57 -12.47 19.70
C LEU A 242 -0.68 -12.60 18.83
N ALA A 243 -1.18 -11.50 18.26
CA ALA A 243 -2.31 -11.52 17.33
C ALA A 243 -2.02 -12.41 16.12
N THR A 244 -0.80 -12.33 15.58
CA THR A 244 -0.35 -13.20 14.48
C THR A 244 -0.33 -14.68 14.91
N ALA A 245 0.26 -14.97 16.08
CA ALA A 245 0.36 -16.34 16.61
C ALA A 245 -1.00 -16.97 16.96
N LEU A 246 -2.00 -16.17 17.33
CA LEU A 246 -3.36 -16.64 17.59
C LEU A 246 -4.13 -17.00 16.31
N VAL A 247 -3.88 -16.28 15.20
CA VAL A 247 -4.57 -16.51 13.91
C VAL A 247 -3.87 -17.56 13.04
N TRP A 248 -2.54 -17.63 13.12
CA TRP A 248 -1.69 -18.52 12.32
C TRP A 248 -2.16 -20.00 12.26
N PRO A 249 -2.59 -20.65 13.36
CA PRO A 249 -3.04 -22.05 13.31
C PRO A 249 -4.25 -22.26 12.39
N GLY A 250 -5.24 -21.36 12.42
CA GLY A 250 -6.45 -21.47 11.58
C GLY A 250 -6.14 -21.26 10.11
N VAL A 251 -5.31 -20.25 9.80
CA VAL A 251 -4.81 -19.99 8.44
C VAL A 251 -4.06 -21.21 7.90
N ARG A 252 -3.12 -21.76 8.68
CA ARG A 252 -2.34 -22.93 8.29
C ARG A 252 -3.21 -24.18 8.09
N GLN A 253 -4.22 -24.41 8.94
CA GLN A 253 -5.18 -25.50 8.76
C GLN A 253 -5.95 -25.38 7.46
N ALA A 254 -6.41 -24.18 7.12
CA ALA A 254 -7.08 -23.92 5.85
C ALA A 254 -6.14 -24.10 4.64
N GLY A 255 -4.88 -23.67 4.74
CA GLY A 255 -3.84 -23.82 3.72
C GLY A 255 -3.55 -25.28 3.36
N VAL A 256 -3.37 -26.15 4.36
CA VAL A 256 -3.16 -27.60 4.13
C VAL A 256 -4.44 -28.35 3.72
N GLY A 257 -5.56 -27.65 3.52
CA GLY A 257 -6.84 -28.25 3.13
C GLY A 257 -7.47 -29.11 4.24
N ALA A 258 -7.17 -28.86 5.51
CA ALA A 258 -7.78 -29.58 6.62
C ALA A 258 -9.27 -29.20 6.77
N GLY A 259 -10.14 -30.21 6.73
CA GLY A 259 -11.59 -30.06 6.85
C GLY A 259 -12.34 -30.97 5.86
N GLU A 260 -13.65 -31.10 6.07
CA GLU A 260 -14.52 -32.00 5.28
C GLU A 260 -15.06 -31.36 3.99
N HIS A 261 -14.43 -30.26 3.53
CA HIS A 261 -14.83 -29.57 2.31
C HIS A 261 -14.64 -30.47 1.06
N PRO A 262 -15.58 -30.45 0.09
CA PRO A 262 -15.43 -31.19 -1.17
C PRO A 262 -14.11 -30.83 -1.88
N SER A 263 -13.41 -31.84 -2.37
CA SER A 263 -12.21 -31.67 -3.20
C SER A 263 -12.58 -31.78 -4.66
N VAL A 264 -12.13 -30.82 -5.48
CA VAL A 264 -12.35 -30.80 -6.93
C VAL A 264 -11.03 -30.50 -7.63
N THR A 265 -10.81 -31.08 -8.81
CA THR A 265 -9.69 -30.72 -9.67
C THR A 265 -10.06 -29.49 -10.50
N VAL A 266 -9.19 -28.50 -10.54
CA VAL A 266 -9.34 -27.30 -11.38
C VAL A 266 -8.11 -27.14 -12.25
N ALA A 267 -8.32 -26.67 -13.49
CA ALA A 267 -7.21 -26.41 -14.40
C ALA A 267 -7.03 -24.92 -14.70
N ALA A 268 -5.78 -24.48 -14.84
CA ALA A 268 -5.42 -23.18 -15.40
C ALA A 268 -4.61 -23.41 -16.67
N VAL A 269 -4.94 -22.72 -17.77
CA VAL A 269 -4.25 -22.91 -19.06
C VAL A 269 -3.50 -21.64 -19.46
N GLN A 270 -2.22 -21.77 -19.76
CA GLN A 270 -1.32 -20.70 -20.17
C GLN A 270 -0.87 -20.97 -21.61
N GLY A 271 -1.48 -20.31 -22.58
CA GLY A 271 -1.21 -20.54 -24.00
C GLY A 271 0.04 -19.82 -24.54
N ASN A 272 0.51 -18.77 -23.87
CA ASN A 272 1.53 -17.85 -24.36
C ASN A 272 1.11 -17.06 -25.62
N VAL A 273 1.91 -16.08 -26.04
CA VAL A 273 1.68 -15.28 -27.26
C VAL A 273 2.53 -15.78 -28.43
N PRO A 274 2.09 -15.58 -29.69
CA PRO A 274 2.92 -15.85 -30.86
C PRO A 274 4.19 -14.98 -30.90
N ARG A 275 5.21 -15.42 -31.66
CA ARG A 275 6.40 -14.62 -31.92
C ARG A 275 6.05 -13.31 -32.66
N LEU A 276 6.79 -12.25 -32.37
CA LEU A 276 6.68 -10.95 -33.06
C LEU A 276 6.81 -11.12 -34.58
N GLY A 277 5.87 -10.53 -35.33
CA GLY A 277 5.89 -10.51 -36.81
C GLY A 277 4.53 -10.70 -37.49
N LEU A 278 3.52 -11.22 -36.78
CA LEU A 278 2.14 -11.34 -37.28
C LEU A 278 1.41 -9.99 -37.29
N ASP A 279 0.40 -9.83 -38.16
CA ASP A 279 -0.54 -8.70 -38.10
C ASP A 279 -1.49 -8.78 -36.89
N PHE A 280 -2.19 -7.68 -36.58
CA PHE A 280 -3.03 -7.57 -35.39
C PHE A 280 -4.15 -8.62 -35.30
N ASN A 281 -4.79 -9.00 -36.42
CA ASN A 281 -5.86 -9.98 -36.39
C ASN A 281 -5.30 -11.42 -36.33
N ALA A 282 -4.19 -11.67 -37.04
CA ALA A 282 -3.47 -12.94 -36.95
C ALA A 282 -2.92 -13.20 -35.53
N GLN A 283 -2.43 -12.17 -34.83
CA GLN A 283 -2.03 -12.27 -33.42
C GLN A 283 -3.20 -12.65 -32.51
N ARG A 284 -4.35 -11.97 -32.63
CA ARG A 284 -5.54 -12.24 -31.81
C ARG A 284 -6.08 -13.66 -32.02
N ARG A 285 -6.04 -14.17 -33.25
CA ARG A 285 -6.43 -15.55 -33.54
C ARG A 285 -5.42 -16.56 -32.98
N ALA A 286 -4.12 -16.30 -33.13
CA ALA A 286 -3.07 -17.18 -32.63
C ALA A 286 -3.07 -17.32 -31.10
N VAL A 287 -3.41 -16.27 -30.34
CA VAL A 287 -3.56 -16.38 -28.87
C VAL A 287 -4.69 -17.35 -28.49
N LEU A 288 -5.84 -17.27 -29.17
CA LEU A 288 -6.93 -18.24 -28.98
C LEU A 288 -6.48 -19.66 -29.37
N ASP A 289 -5.85 -19.83 -30.52
CA ASP A 289 -5.39 -21.14 -31.00
C ASP A 289 -4.37 -21.77 -30.04
N ASN A 290 -3.50 -20.97 -29.40
CA ASN A 290 -2.58 -21.43 -28.37
C ASN A 290 -3.31 -21.96 -27.11
N HIS A 291 -4.32 -21.24 -26.60
CA HIS A 291 -5.12 -21.70 -25.45
C HIS A 291 -5.95 -22.95 -25.77
N VAL A 292 -6.47 -23.04 -27.00
CA VAL A 292 -7.11 -24.26 -27.51
C VAL A 292 -6.11 -25.42 -27.54
N ALA A 293 -4.92 -25.23 -28.12
CA ALA A 293 -3.89 -26.26 -28.23
C ALA A 293 -3.44 -26.82 -26.87
N GLU A 294 -3.17 -25.95 -25.88
CA GLU A 294 -2.81 -26.39 -24.52
C GLU A 294 -3.99 -27.09 -23.81
N THR A 295 -5.23 -26.70 -24.06
CA THR A 295 -6.42 -27.40 -23.53
C THR A 295 -6.60 -28.77 -24.21
N LEU A 296 -6.33 -28.87 -25.51
CA LEU A 296 -6.32 -30.15 -26.24
C LEU A 296 -5.18 -31.07 -25.77
N ARG A 297 -4.03 -30.52 -25.38
CA ARG A 297 -2.93 -31.25 -24.75
C ARG A 297 -3.34 -31.79 -23.38
N LEU A 298 -3.88 -30.95 -22.50
CA LEU A 298 -4.46 -31.38 -21.21
C LEU A 298 -5.48 -32.50 -21.42
N ALA A 299 -6.38 -32.37 -22.38
CA ALA A 299 -7.37 -33.41 -22.69
C ALA A 299 -6.75 -34.74 -23.15
N GLN A 300 -5.63 -34.72 -23.87
CA GLN A 300 -4.86 -35.93 -24.22
C GLN A 300 -4.17 -36.52 -22.99
N ASP A 301 -3.59 -35.69 -22.13
CA ASP A 301 -2.93 -36.10 -20.89
C ASP A 301 -3.92 -36.72 -19.90
N VAL A 302 -5.15 -36.18 -19.79
CA VAL A 302 -6.26 -36.78 -19.01
C VAL A 302 -6.67 -38.14 -19.58
N ARG A 303 -6.95 -38.24 -20.89
CA ARG A 303 -7.30 -39.53 -21.53
C ARG A 303 -6.21 -40.60 -21.41
N ALA A 304 -4.95 -40.18 -21.32
CA ALA A 304 -3.81 -41.07 -21.12
C ALA A 304 -3.49 -41.37 -19.64
N GLY A 305 -4.28 -40.85 -18.68
CA GLY A 305 -4.06 -41.04 -17.24
C GLY A 305 -2.84 -40.32 -16.68
N ARG A 306 -2.30 -39.32 -17.40
CA ARG A 306 -1.16 -38.48 -16.96
C ARG A 306 -1.59 -37.24 -16.18
N ALA A 307 -2.83 -36.79 -16.36
CA ALA A 307 -3.44 -35.68 -15.63
C ALA A 307 -4.81 -36.10 -15.06
N PRO A 308 -5.24 -35.56 -13.90
CA PRO A 308 -6.59 -35.75 -13.39
C PRO A 308 -7.63 -34.98 -14.23
N GLN A 309 -8.83 -35.54 -14.38
CA GLN A 309 -9.96 -34.85 -15.02
C GLN A 309 -10.32 -33.57 -14.23
N PRO A 310 -10.24 -32.36 -14.82
CA PRO A 310 -10.72 -31.15 -14.18
C PRO A 310 -12.25 -31.09 -14.18
N MET A 311 -12.83 -30.47 -13.15
CA MET A 311 -14.24 -30.06 -13.13
C MET A 311 -14.48 -28.73 -13.86
N VAL A 312 -13.46 -27.88 -13.95
CA VAL A 312 -13.51 -26.59 -14.64
C VAL A 312 -12.11 -26.19 -15.10
N VAL A 313 -12.02 -25.59 -16.28
CA VAL A 313 -10.80 -25.03 -16.86
C VAL A 313 -10.91 -23.50 -16.84
N ILE A 314 -9.86 -22.82 -16.41
CA ILE A 314 -9.80 -21.36 -16.37
C ILE A 314 -8.79 -20.90 -17.42
N TRP A 315 -9.26 -20.11 -18.38
CA TRP A 315 -8.41 -19.44 -19.36
C TRP A 315 -8.10 -18.00 -18.91
N PRO A 316 -7.00 -17.40 -19.39
CA PRO A 316 -6.61 -16.04 -19.03
C PRO A 316 -7.55 -14.96 -19.57
N GLU A 317 -7.38 -13.74 -19.06
CA GLU A 317 -7.97 -12.53 -19.65
C GLU A 317 -7.50 -12.38 -21.11
N ASN A 318 -8.38 -11.92 -22.00
CA ASN A 318 -8.13 -11.82 -23.45
C ASN A 318 -7.71 -13.15 -24.14
N ALA A 319 -7.91 -14.32 -23.53
CA ALA A 319 -7.66 -15.62 -24.18
C ALA A 319 -8.38 -15.77 -25.53
N SER A 320 -9.56 -15.15 -25.68
CA SER A 320 -10.11 -14.81 -26.99
C SER A 320 -10.42 -13.31 -27.07
N ASP A 321 -9.52 -12.51 -27.65
CA ASP A 321 -9.88 -11.14 -28.03
C ASP A 321 -10.97 -11.08 -29.10
N ILE A 322 -11.20 -12.17 -29.85
CA ILE A 322 -12.28 -12.27 -30.84
C ILE A 322 -13.57 -12.61 -30.09
N ASP A 323 -14.60 -11.76 -30.22
CA ASP A 323 -15.94 -11.96 -29.63
C ASP A 323 -16.55 -13.29 -30.12
N PRO A 324 -16.63 -14.34 -29.27
CA PRO A 324 -17.06 -15.67 -29.69
C PRO A 324 -18.58 -15.78 -29.81
N LEU A 325 -19.35 -14.78 -29.33
CA LEU A 325 -20.80 -14.72 -29.56
C LEU A 325 -21.12 -14.17 -30.96
N ARG A 326 -20.13 -13.55 -31.63
CA ARG A 326 -20.27 -12.92 -32.95
C ARG A 326 -19.39 -13.53 -34.04
N ASN A 327 -18.46 -14.42 -33.68
CA ASN A 327 -17.56 -15.10 -34.61
C ASN A 327 -17.68 -16.62 -34.45
N THR A 328 -18.16 -17.30 -35.50
CA THR A 328 -18.38 -18.75 -35.52
C THR A 328 -17.10 -19.56 -35.37
N ASP A 329 -15.98 -19.06 -35.87
CA ASP A 329 -14.71 -19.79 -35.91
C ASP A 329 -14.02 -19.78 -34.54
N ALA A 330 -14.22 -18.70 -33.78
CA ALA A 330 -13.84 -18.63 -32.37
C ALA A 330 -14.75 -19.52 -31.51
N ALA A 331 -16.07 -19.45 -31.70
CA ALA A 331 -17.03 -20.32 -31.03
C ALA A 331 -16.75 -21.81 -31.25
N ALA A 332 -16.44 -22.19 -32.50
CA ALA A 332 -16.13 -23.57 -32.87
C ALA A 332 -14.88 -24.09 -32.15
N ALA A 333 -13.79 -23.30 -32.15
CA ALA A 333 -12.53 -23.67 -31.50
C ALA A 333 -12.63 -23.77 -29.97
N ILE A 334 -13.37 -22.85 -29.32
CA ILE A 334 -13.65 -22.93 -27.88
C ILE A 334 -14.50 -24.17 -27.57
N SER A 335 -15.52 -24.46 -28.40
CA SER A 335 -16.37 -25.63 -28.22
C SER A 335 -15.64 -26.95 -28.47
N GLU A 336 -14.66 -26.97 -29.38
CA GLU A 336 -13.77 -28.11 -29.59
C GLU A 336 -12.93 -28.38 -28.33
N ALA A 337 -12.29 -27.34 -27.77
CA ALA A 337 -11.54 -27.46 -26.53
C ALA A 337 -12.42 -27.96 -25.36
N ALA A 338 -13.60 -27.38 -25.17
CA ALA A 338 -14.54 -27.74 -24.10
C ALA A 338 -15.05 -29.19 -24.23
N ARG A 339 -15.42 -29.64 -25.43
CA ARG A 339 -15.78 -31.06 -25.69
C ARG A 339 -14.60 -32.01 -25.53
N ALA A 340 -13.39 -31.61 -25.93
CA ALA A 340 -12.23 -32.46 -25.81
C ALA A 340 -11.82 -32.72 -24.35
N ILE A 341 -11.92 -31.70 -23.48
CA ILE A 341 -11.64 -31.82 -22.03
C ILE A 341 -12.85 -32.28 -21.21
N GLN A 342 -14.06 -32.25 -21.79
CA GLN A 342 -15.32 -32.65 -21.14
C GLN A 342 -15.61 -31.88 -19.83
N ALA A 343 -15.24 -30.60 -19.79
CA ALA A 343 -15.44 -29.70 -18.65
C ALA A 343 -15.70 -28.26 -19.12
N PRO A 344 -16.49 -27.46 -18.37
CA PRO A 344 -16.68 -26.05 -18.69
C PRO A 344 -15.38 -25.26 -18.66
N ILE A 345 -15.30 -24.27 -19.56
CA ILE A 345 -14.16 -23.35 -19.65
C ILE A 345 -14.62 -21.94 -19.26
N LEU A 346 -13.95 -21.30 -18.30
CA LEU A 346 -14.06 -19.86 -18.04
C LEU A 346 -13.16 -19.13 -19.05
N VAL A 347 -13.75 -18.66 -20.14
CA VAL A 347 -13.06 -18.00 -21.25
C VAL A 347 -12.98 -16.50 -21.00
N GLY A 348 -11.77 -15.97 -20.74
CA GLY A 348 -11.54 -14.53 -20.79
C GLY A 348 -11.60 -14.01 -22.22
N THR A 349 -12.48 -13.04 -22.48
CA THR A 349 -12.81 -12.57 -23.82
C THR A 349 -13.25 -11.10 -23.85
N VAL A 350 -13.35 -10.52 -25.04
CA VAL A 350 -13.82 -9.16 -25.29
C VAL A 350 -15.16 -9.23 -26.02
N LEU A 351 -16.23 -8.82 -25.35
CA LEU A 351 -17.57 -8.77 -25.95
C LEU A 351 -17.92 -7.35 -26.39
N ALA A 352 -18.58 -7.22 -27.53
CA ALA A 352 -19.10 -5.92 -27.97
C ALA A 352 -20.25 -5.44 -27.06
N ALA A 353 -20.11 -4.24 -26.50
CA ALA A 353 -21.09 -3.65 -25.60
C ALA A 353 -22.18 -2.86 -26.36
N PRO A 354 -23.32 -2.54 -25.72
CA PRO A 354 -24.31 -1.62 -26.28
C PRO A 354 -23.67 -0.30 -26.73
N GLY A 355 -24.00 0.13 -27.96
CA GLY A 355 -23.38 1.32 -28.58
C GLY A 355 -22.08 1.05 -29.35
N TYR A 356 -21.63 -0.20 -29.46
CA TYR A 356 -20.50 -0.58 -30.32
C TYR A 356 -20.67 -0.09 -31.78
N THR A 357 -19.65 0.59 -32.29
CA THR A 357 -19.51 0.97 -33.70
C THR A 357 -18.03 0.83 -34.13
N ARG A 358 -17.74 0.85 -35.43
CA ARG A 358 -16.33 0.82 -35.90
C ARG A 358 -15.51 2.04 -35.47
N SER A 359 -16.14 3.19 -35.26
CA SER A 359 -15.51 4.44 -34.80
C SER A 359 -15.50 4.60 -33.28
N SER A 360 -16.36 3.88 -32.56
CA SER A 360 -16.40 3.80 -31.09
C SER A 360 -16.58 2.34 -30.70
N PRO A 361 -15.49 1.55 -30.62
CA PRO A 361 -15.53 0.10 -30.40
C PRO A 361 -15.72 -0.22 -28.91
N VAL A 362 -16.85 0.21 -28.36
CA VAL A 362 -17.21 0.01 -26.96
C VAL A 362 -17.37 -1.48 -26.65
N ALA A 363 -16.72 -1.95 -25.59
CA ALA A 363 -16.67 -3.36 -25.24
C ALA A 363 -16.74 -3.59 -23.72
N THR A 364 -17.00 -4.84 -23.32
CA THR A 364 -16.73 -5.34 -21.96
C THR A 364 -15.54 -6.31 -22.01
N ASN A 365 -14.73 -6.29 -20.95
CA ASN A 365 -13.73 -7.32 -20.68
C ASN A 365 -14.45 -8.37 -19.81
N THR A 366 -14.61 -9.58 -20.33
CA THR A 366 -15.62 -10.53 -19.86
C THR A 366 -15.00 -11.90 -19.62
N VAL A 367 -15.39 -12.57 -18.54
CA VAL A 367 -15.17 -14.01 -18.37
C VAL A 367 -16.48 -14.73 -18.65
N LEU A 368 -16.51 -15.56 -19.69
CA LEU A 368 -17.68 -16.27 -20.19
C LEU A 368 -17.55 -17.76 -19.89
N VAL A 369 -18.52 -18.35 -19.20
CA VAL A 369 -18.58 -19.79 -18.98
C VAL A 369 -19.04 -20.46 -20.28
N TRP A 370 -18.24 -21.38 -20.79
CA TRP A 370 -18.52 -22.16 -21.99
C TRP A 370 -18.65 -23.63 -21.63
N GLU A 371 -19.88 -24.15 -21.66
CA GLU A 371 -20.16 -25.56 -21.40
C GLU A 371 -19.88 -26.42 -22.66
N PRO A 372 -19.41 -27.68 -22.51
CA PRO A 372 -19.02 -28.52 -23.64
C PRO A 372 -20.11 -28.73 -24.70
N GLU A 373 -21.35 -28.99 -24.27
CA GLU A 373 -22.45 -29.37 -25.15
C GLU A 373 -23.36 -28.18 -25.51
N THR A 374 -23.60 -27.26 -24.58
CA THR A 374 -24.55 -26.15 -24.76
C THR A 374 -23.88 -24.81 -25.09
N GLY A 375 -22.55 -24.74 -25.07
CA GLY A 375 -21.79 -23.53 -25.37
C GLY A 375 -21.94 -22.45 -24.29
N PRO A 376 -21.98 -21.15 -24.65
CA PRO A 376 -21.92 -20.05 -23.70
C PRO A 376 -23.13 -20.02 -22.75
N GLN A 377 -22.87 -19.94 -21.45
CA GLN A 377 -23.87 -19.89 -20.37
C GLN A 377 -23.75 -18.58 -19.56
N ASP A 378 -23.24 -18.67 -18.34
CA ASP A 378 -23.09 -17.56 -17.39
C ASP A 378 -21.86 -16.69 -17.73
N ARG A 379 -21.82 -15.44 -17.23
CA ARG A 379 -20.68 -14.54 -17.49
C ARG A 379 -20.47 -13.49 -16.41
N HIS A 380 -19.22 -13.04 -16.29
CA HIS A 380 -18.84 -11.89 -15.48
C HIS A 380 -18.18 -10.81 -16.34
N ASP A 381 -18.77 -9.62 -16.37
CA ASP A 381 -18.20 -8.42 -17.00
C ASP A 381 -17.38 -7.63 -15.95
N LYS A 382 -16.09 -7.38 -16.22
CA LYS A 382 -15.10 -6.74 -15.33
C LYS A 382 -15.61 -5.40 -14.80
N ARG A 383 -15.63 -5.23 -13.47
CA ARG A 383 -16.28 -4.09 -12.78
C ARG A 383 -15.33 -2.95 -12.50
N ILE A 384 -14.09 -3.24 -12.10
CA ILE A 384 -13.04 -2.24 -11.88
C ILE A 384 -12.13 -2.24 -13.10
N VAL A 385 -12.49 -1.41 -14.08
CA VAL A 385 -11.71 -1.21 -15.31
C VAL A 385 -10.47 -0.36 -15.02
N GLN A 386 -9.33 -0.70 -15.61
CA GLN A 386 -8.05 -0.01 -15.38
C GLN A 386 -8.02 1.38 -16.03
N PRO A 387 -7.80 2.47 -15.25
CA PRO A 387 -7.62 3.81 -15.82
C PRO A 387 -6.37 3.91 -16.70
N PHE A 388 -6.46 4.73 -17.75
CA PHE A 388 -5.42 5.04 -18.76
C PHE A 388 -4.99 3.89 -19.69
N GLY A 389 -5.22 2.62 -19.31
CA GLY A 389 -5.09 1.46 -20.19
C GLY A 389 -6.41 1.11 -20.88
N GLU A 390 -7.33 0.50 -20.12
CA GLU A 390 -8.60 -0.03 -20.62
C GLU A 390 -9.67 1.04 -20.90
N TYR A 391 -9.61 2.17 -20.19
CA TYR A 391 -10.39 3.37 -20.50
C TYR A 391 -9.60 4.65 -20.17
N LEU A 392 -10.01 5.80 -20.71
CA LEU A 392 -9.40 7.09 -20.38
C LEU A 392 -10.35 7.99 -19.57
N PRO A 393 -10.11 8.18 -18.26
CA PRO A 393 -10.80 9.20 -17.48
C PRO A 393 -10.68 10.57 -18.15
N TRP A 394 -11.76 11.35 -18.19
CA TRP A 394 -11.79 12.70 -18.79
C TRP A 394 -11.09 12.80 -20.17
N ARG A 395 -11.35 11.84 -21.08
CA ARG A 395 -10.74 11.78 -22.43
C ARG A 395 -10.69 13.13 -23.17
N SER A 396 -11.72 13.96 -23.07
CA SER A 396 -11.78 15.30 -23.69
C SER A 396 -10.82 16.34 -23.11
N PHE A 397 -10.34 16.14 -21.87
CA PHE A 397 -9.27 16.92 -21.25
C PHE A 397 -7.91 16.41 -21.70
N PHE A 398 -7.61 15.11 -21.54
CA PHE A 398 -6.29 14.55 -21.86
C PHE A 398 -5.94 14.61 -23.37
N LYS A 399 -6.94 14.52 -24.26
CA LYS A 399 -6.76 14.76 -25.71
C LYS A 399 -6.15 16.12 -26.05
N ARG A 400 -6.29 17.13 -25.18
CA ARG A 400 -5.69 18.47 -25.39
C ARG A 400 -4.18 18.49 -25.14
N PHE A 401 -3.66 17.50 -24.43
CA PHE A 401 -2.25 17.42 -24.01
C PHE A 401 -1.47 16.32 -24.74
N SER A 402 -2.14 15.30 -25.30
CA SER A 402 -1.47 14.24 -26.04
C SER A 402 -2.39 13.52 -27.03
N SER A 403 -1.86 13.24 -28.23
CA SER A 403 -2.48 12.35 -29.22
C SER A 403 -2.53 10.89 -28.76
N TYR A 404 -1.73 10.47 -27.79
CA TYR A 404 -1.82 9.13 -27.19
C TYR A 404 -3.16 8.90 -26.47
N ALA A 405 -3.89 9.96 -26.10
CA ALA A 405 -5.22 9.89 -25.51
C ALA A 405 -6.28 9.20 -26.40
N ASP A 406 -6.05 9.08 -27.70
CA ASP A 406 -6.92 8.33 -28.62
C ASP A 406 -6.64 6.82 -28.64
N ARG A 407 -5.47 6.38 -28.17
CA ARG A 407 -5.07 4.95 -28.13
C ARG A 407 -5.58 4.19 -26.91
N ALA A 408 -6.01 4.89 -25.85
CA ALA A 408 -6.58 4.27 -24.66
C ALA A 408 -7.93 3.61 -24.96
N GLY A 409 -8.20 2.46 -24.33
CA GLY A 409 -9.32 1.57 -24.64
C GLY A 409 -10.72 2.16 -24.42
N TYR A 410 -11.74 1.41 -24.84
CA TYR A 410 -13.16 1.79 -24.78
C TYR A 410 -13.96 0.81 -23.91
N PHE A 411 -13.31 0.18 -22.93
CA PHE A 411 -13.98 -0.74 -22.02
C PHE A 411 -14.94 -0.01 -21.09
N GLN A 412 -16.13 -0.59 -20.89
CA GLN A 412 -17.10 -0.16 -19.89
C GLN A 412 -17.05 -1.11 -18.68
N PRO A 413 -17.27 -0.60 -17.46
CA PRO A 413 -17.41 -1.44 -16.28
C PRO A 413 -18.70 -2.26 -16.36
N GLY A 414 -18.61 -3.54 -16.03
CA GLY A 414 -19.75 -4.42 -15.84
C GLY A 414 -20.47 -4.20 -14.50
N GLU A 415 -21.61 -4.88 -14.36
CA GLU A 415 -22.35 -5.00 -13.10
C GLU A 415 -22.45 -6.47 -12.65
N GLY A 416 -23.10 -6.72 -11.50
CA GLY A 416 -23.41 -8.07 -11.01
C GLY A 416 -22.64 -8.51 -9.77
N SER A 417 -22.81 -9.79 -9.43
CA SER A 417 -22.31 -10.46 -8.21
C SER A 417 -20.78 -10.57 -8.14
N GLY A 418 -20.09 -10.59 -9.28
CA GLY A 418 -18.69 -11.02 -9.36
C GLY A 418 -18.53 -12.54 -9.29
N VAL A 419 -19.61 -13.30 -9.47
CA VAL A 419 -19.66 -14.77 -9.41
C VAL A 419 -20.23 -15.31 -10.72
N VAL A 420 -19.63 -16.38 -11.23
CA VAL A 420 -20.21 -17.22 -12.31
C VAL A 420 -20.44 -18.64 -11.80
N GLN A 421 -21.40 -19.35 -12.38
CA GLN A 421 -21.65 -20.77 -12.15
C GLN A 421 -21.01 -21.62 -13.25
N ALA A 422 -20.15 -22.57 -12.87
CA ALA A 422 -19.57 -23.56 -13.78
C ALA A 422 -19.50 -24.93 -13.08
N ALA A 423 -19.98 -26.00 -13.73
CA ALA A 423 -20.09 -27.34 -13.14
C ALA A 423 -20.78 -27.38 -11.74
N GLY A 424 -21.72 -26.46 -11.50
CA GLY A 424 -22.41 -26.31 -10.21
C GLY A 424 -21.59 -25.62 -9.11
N ILE A 425 -20.39 -25.12 -9.43
CA ILE A 425 -19.51 -24.40 -8.51
C ILE A 425 -19.69 -22.88 -8.71
N PRO A 426 -20.01 -22.11 -7.65
CA PRO A 426 -19.95 -20.65 -7.69
C PRO A 426 -18.48 -20.19 -7.63
N ILE A 427 -17.97 -19.66 -8.74
CA ILE A 427 -16.60 -19.17 -8.87
C ILE A 427 -16.60 -17.65 -8.87
N GLY A 428 -15.90 -17.05 -7.92
CA GLY A 428 -15.71 -15.60 -7.86
C GLY A 428 -14.63 -15.16 -8.83
N VAL A 429 -14.93 -14.20 -9.69
CA VAL A 429 -14.00 -13.70 -10.71
C VAL A 429 -13.46 -12.34 -10.29
N ALA A 430 -12.15 -12.14 -10.41
CA ALA A 430 -11.49 -10.85 -10.25
C ALA A 430 -10.41 -10.70 -11.33
N THR A 431 -10.78 -10.11 -12.47
CA THR A 431 -9.97 -10.12 -13.68
C THR A 431 -8.79 -9.14 -13.58
N CYS A 432 -7.56 -9.65 -13.64
CA CYS A 432 -6.32 -8.88 -13.74
C CYS A 432 -6.16 -7.73 -12.73
N TRP A 433 -6.56 -6.51 -13.12
CA TRP A 433 -6.53 -5.31 -12.29
C TRP A 433 -7.44 -5.40 -11.06
N GLU A 434 -8.46 -6.25 -11.06
CA GLU A 434 -9.43 -6.31 -9.95
C GLU A 434 -8.88 -6.97 -8.67
N VAL A 435 -7.90 -7.87 -8.79
CA VAL A 435 -7.39 -8.68 -7.66
C VAL A 435 -6.73 -7.83 -6.55
N ILE A 436 -6.20 -6.64 -6.89
CA ILE A 436 -5.60 -5.71 -5.93
C ILE A 436 -6.66 -4.94 -5.10
N PHE A 437 -7.94 -5.07 -5.44
CA PHE A 437 -9.04 -4.41 -4.75
C PHE A 437 -9.89 -5.41 -3.96
N ASP A 438 -9.75 -5.37 -2.63
CA ASP A 438 -10.60 -6.10 -1.68
C ASP A 438 -12.10 -6.04 -2.05
N ARG A 439 -12.61 -4.85 -2.40
CA ARG A 439 -14.03 -4.66 -2.77
C ARG A 439 -14.54 -5.55 -3.93
N ALA A 440 -13.67 -6.03 -4.84
CA ALA A 440 -14.09 -6.95 -5.89
C ALA A 440 -14.22 -8.39 -5.35
N VAL A 441 -13.14 -8.89 -4.75
CA VAL A 441 -13.05 -10.26 -4.23
C VAL A 441 -13.99 -10.49 -3.03
N ARG A 442 -14.04 -9.55 -2.09
CA ARG A 442 -14.99 -9.57 -0.97
C ARG A 442 -16.43 -9.64 -1.46
N HIS A 443 -16.77 -8.95 -2.55
CA HIS A 443 -18.12 -8.95 -3.09
C HIS A 443 -18.48 -10.32 -3.70
N SER A 444 -17.59 -10.97 -4.45
CA SER A 444 -17.87 -12.30 -4.99
C SER A 444 -17.98 -13.36 -3.89
N VAL A 445 -17.12 -13.31 -2.88
CA VAL A 445 -17.18 -14.21 -1.71
C VAL A 445 -18.47 -14.05 -0.91
N ARG A 446 -18.93 -12.80 -0.68
CA ARG A 446 -20.25 -12.53 -0.07
C ARG A 446 -21.44 -13.00 -0.92
N ASN A 447 -21.27 -13.12 -2.24
CA ASN A 447 -22.26 -13.69 -3.15
C ASN A 447 -22.09 -15.21 -3.34
N GLY A 448 -21.35 -15.88 -2.44
CA GLY A 448 -21.29 -17.34 -2.35
C GLY A 448 -20.14 -18.00 -3.09
N ALA A 449 -19.16 -17.25 -3.62
CA ALA A 449 -17.99 -17.84 -4.27
C ALA A 449 -17.24 -18.83 -3.36
N GLN A 450 -17.02 -20.04 -3.86
CA GLN A 450 -16.30 -21.13 -3.17
C GLN A 450 -14.84 -21.28 -3.62
N LEU A 451 -14.53 -20.71 -4.78
CA LEU A 451 -13.23 -20.63 -5.42
C LEU A 451 -13.08 -19.22 -6.00
N LEU A 452 -11.85 -18.73 -6.14
CA LEU A 452 -11.56 -17.49 -6.84
C LEU A 452 -10.76 -17.76 -8.12
N ALA A 453 -11.19 -17.17 -9.23
CA ALA A 453 -10.47 -17.14 -10.50
C ALA A 453 -9.92 -15.72 -10.75
N VAL A 454 -8.65 -15.64 -11.12
CA VAL A 454 -7.95 -14.41 -11.52
C VAL A 454 -7.37 -14.61 -12.92
N PRO A 455 -8.18 -14.46 -13.98
CA PRO A 455 -7.68 -14.40 -15.35
C PRO A 455 -6.88 -13.12 -15.56
N THR A 456 -5.69 -13.21 -16.15
CA THR A 456 -4.80 -12.06 -16.36
C THR A 456 -4.09 -12.10 -17.71
N ASN A 457 -4.07 -10.96 -18.40
CA ASN A 457 -3.24 -10.73 -19.56
C ASN A 457 -1.96 -9.97 -19.16
N ASN A 458 -0.85 -10.70 -19.02
CA ASN A 458 0.47 -10.12 -18.78
C ASN A 458 1.29 -9.86 -20.06
N ALA A 459 0.72 -10.04 -21.26
CA ALA A 459 1.49 -9.97 -22.51
C ALA A 459 2.07 -8.58 -22.82
N THR A 460 1.51 -7.53 -22.23
CA THR A 460 1.98 -6.15 -22.32
C THR A 460 2.86 -5.71 -21.14
N PHE A 461 3.19 -6.65 -20.24
CA PHE A 461 3.90 -6.41 -18.98
C PHE A 461 5.11 -7.35 -18.84
N ASP A 462 5.91 -7.15 -17.78
CA ASP A 462 7.09 -7.96 -17.48
C ASP A 462 6.85 -8.96 -16.33
N ALA A 463 7.84 -9.84 -16.11
CA ALA A 463 7.81 -10.83 -15.05
C ALA A 463 7.74 -10.19 -13.64
N ALA A 464 8.29 -8.98 -13.46
CA ALA A 464 8.24 -8.27 -12.18
C ALA A 464 6.80 -7.82 -11.85
N MET A 465 6.08 -7.28 -12.82
CA MET A 465 4.65 -6.95 -12.70
C MET A 465 3.81 -8.20 -12.42
N SER A 466 4.08 -9.31 -13.12
CA SER A 466 3.38 -10.58 -12.90
C SER A 466 3.60 -11.12 -11.48
N ALA A 467 4.85 -11.11 -10.97
CA ALA A 467 5.16 -11.50 -9.59
C ALA A 467 4.51 -10.55 -8.55
N GLN A 468 4.43 -9.25 -8.83
CA GLN A 468 3.73 -8.28 -7.98
C GLN A 468 2.22 -8.58 -7.93
N GLN A 469 1.60 -8.92 -9.07
CA GLN A 469 0.19 -9.30 -9.11
C GLN A 469 -0.07 -10.62 -8.36
N LEU A 470 0.83 -11.60 -8.48
CA LEU A 470 0.74 -12.86 -7.74
C LEU A 470 0.72 -12.63 -6.22
N ALA A 471 1.50 -11.68 -5.70
CA ALA A 471 1.45 -11.30 -4.28
C ALA A 471 0.10 -10.69 -3.85
N PHE A 472 -0.63 -10.03 -4.75
CA PHE A 472 -1.99 -9.57 -4.47
C PHE A 472 -2.94 -10.77 -4.34
N ALA A 473 -2.87 -11.72 -5.29
CA ALA A 473 -3.67 -12.95 -5.28
C ALA A 473 -3.41 -13.80 -4.02
N ARG A 474 -2.15 -13.90 -3.56
CA ARG A 474 -1.78 -14.56 -2.31
C ARG A 474 -2.42 -13.91 -1.08
N LEU A 475 -2.40 -12.57 -1.00
CA LEU A 475 -3.08 -11.88 0.10
C LEU A 475 -4.60 -12.08 0.05
N ARG A 476 -5.23 -12.04 -1.14
CA ARG A 476 -6.66 -12.31 -1.33
C ARG A 476 -7.04 -13.74 -0.89
N ALA A 477 -6.21 -14.73 -1.18
CA ALA A 477 -6.44 -16.13 -0.78
C ALA A 477 -6.59 -16.26 0.74
N VAL A 478 -5.69 -15.62 1.48
CA VAL A 478 -5.73 -15.58 2.95
C VAL A 478 -6.90 -14.75 3.45
N GLU A 479 -7.03 -13.51 2.97
CA GLU A 479 -8.02 -12.53 3.43
C GLU A 479 -9.45 -13.06 3.37
N HIS A 480 -9.76 -13.95 2.42
CA HIS A 480 -11.09 -14.51 2.21
C HIS A 480 -11.25 -16.02 2.49
N ASP A 481 -10.20 -16.71 2.96
CA ASP A 481 -10.21 -18.18 3.18
C ASP A 481 -10.63 -18.96 1.91
N ARG A 482 -10.00 -18.65 0.77
CA ARG A 482 -10.29 -19.24 -0.54
C ARG A 482 -9.04 -19.69 -1.26
N TYR A 483 -9.17 -20.79 -2.03
CA TYR A 483 -8.21 -21.09 -3.08
C TYR A 483 -8.35 -20.04 -4.19
N VAL A 484 -7.23 -19.62 -4.77
CA VAL A 484 -7.18 -18.67 -5.89
C VAL A 484 -6.44 -19.32 -7.05
N VAL A 485 -7.08 -19.36 -8.21
CA VAL A 485 -6.48 -19.84 -9.47
C VAL A 485 -6.16 -18.62 -10.34
N VAL A 486 -4.88 -18.32 -10.49
CA VAL A 486 -4.36 -17.29 -11.40
C VAL A 486 -4.06 -17.96 -12.73
N ALA A 487 -4.66 -17.46 -13.82
CA ALA A 487 -4.42 -17.92 -15.18
C ALA A 487 -3.86 -16.76 -16.01
N GLY A 488 -2.56 -16.82 -16.32
CA GLY A 488 -1.84 -15.82 -17.09
C GLY A 488 -1.75 -16.17 -18.58
N THR A 489 -1.86 -15.19 -19.48
CA THR A 489 -1.60 -15.42 -20.92
C THR A 489 -0.13 -15.77 -21.14
N THR A 490 0.76 -14.93 -20.61
CA THR A 490 2.23 -15.05 -20.62
C THR A 490 2.82 -14.97 -19.21
N GLY A 491 2.03 -14.53 -18.23
CA GLY A 491 2.47 -14.32 -16.86
C GLY A 491 2.41 -15.61 -16.04
N ILE A 492 2.97 -15.56 -14.84
CA ILE A 492 2.97 -16.67 -13.89
C ILE A 492 1.52 -17.05 -13.56
N SER A 493 1.09 -18.20 -14.06
CA SER A 493 -0.12 -18.88 -13.61
C SER A 493 0.19 -19.63 -12.31
N ALA A 494 -0.79 -19.73 -11.41
CA ALA A 494 -0.59 -20.38 -10.12
C ALA A 494 -1.91 -20.85 -9.50
N VAL A 495 -1.85 -21.93 -8.72
CA VAL A 495 -2.93 -22.32 -7.81
C VAL A 495 -2.47 -22.03 -6.39
N ILE A 496 -3.18 -21.15 -5.69
CA ILE A 496 -2.81 -20.62 -4.37
C ILE A 496 -3.77 -21.15 -3.32
N ALA A 497 -3.22 -21.61 -2.20
CA ALA A 497 -3.97 -22.12 -1.05
C ALA A 497 -4.46 -20.99 -0.10
N PRO A 498 -5.46 -21.25 0.77
CA PRO A 498 -6.03 -20.26 1.71
C PRO A 498 -5.07 -19.68 2.78
N ASP A 499 -3.80 -20.06 2.81
CA ASP A 499 -2.72 -19.48 3.63
C ASP A 499 -1.69 -18.67 2.80
N GLY A 500 -1.91 -18.54 1.49
CA GLY A 500 -1.08 -17.73 0.59
C GLY A 500 0.11 -18.45 -0.02
N HIS A 501 0.34 -19.75 0.25
CA HIS A 501 1.33 -20.52 -0.49
C HIS A 501 0.81 -20.95 -1.86
N ALA A 502 1.67 -20.96 -2.87
CA ALA A 502 1.36 -21.57 -4.16
C ALA A 502 1.52 -23.08 -4.07
N LEU A 503 0.48 -23.83 -4.42
CA LEU A 503 0.51 -25.29 -4.61
C LEU A 503 1.31 -25.66 -5.86
N SER A 504 1.25 -24.80 -6.87
CA SER A 504 1.90 -24.93 -8.16
C SER A 504 2.00 -23.55 -8.82
N SER A 505 2.98 -23.38 -9.70
CA SER A 505 3.12 -22.22 -10.57
C SER A 505 3.84 -22.60 -11.85
N THR A 506 3.54 -21.89 -12.93
CA THR A 506 4.29 -21.91 -14.19
C THR A 506 5.43 -20.90 -14.16
N GLU A 507 6.35 -20.99 -15.13
CA GLU A 507 7.29 -19.92 -15.42
C GLU A 507 6.64 -18.80 -16.27
N PHE A 508 7.32 -17.65 -16.32
CA PHE A 508 6.92 -16.56 -17.21
C PHE A 508 7.30 -16.89 -18.67
N PHE A 509 6.37 -16.63 -19.60
CA PHE A 509 6.55 -16.76 -21.06
C PHE A 509 6.75 -18.19 -21.59
N GLU A 510 6.17 -19.22 -20.94
CA GLU A 510 6.05 -20.58 -21.47
C GLU A 510 4.58 -20.96 -21.78
N PRO A 511 4.29 -21.85 -22.74
CA PRO A 511 3.00 -22.55 -22.82
C PRO A 511 2.94 -23.69 -21.80
N ALA A 512 1.89 -23.75 -20.99
CA ALA A 512 1.74 -24.72 -19.90
C ALA A 512 0.27 -24.88 -19.46
N TYR A 513 0.01 -25.85 -18.57
CA TYR A 513 -1.21 -25.91 -17.78
C TYR A 513 -0.89 -26.31 -16.33
N LEU A 514 -1.80 -26.02 -15.41
CA LEU A 514 -1.85 -26.52 -14.03
C LEU A 514 -3.15 -27.31 -13.83
N ASP A 515 -3.15 -28.35 -13.01
CA ASP A 515 -4.25 -29.33 -12.85
C ASP A 515 -4.46 -29.78 -11.38
N ASN A 516 -4.45 -28.82 -10.46
CA ASN A 516 -4.43 -29.08 -9.01
C ASN A 516 -5.81 -29.40 -8.41
N ALA A 517 -5.80 -30.25 -7.39
CA ALA A 517 -6.93 -30.41 -6.47
C ALA A 517 -7.04 -29.21 -5.51
N VAL A 518 -8.25 -28.65 -5.39
CA VAL A 518 -8.60 -27.55 -4.48
C VAL A 518 -9.83 -27.92 -3.65
N ARG A 519 -10.03 -27.28 -2.49
CA ARG A 519 -11.22 -27.48 -1.66
C ARG A 519 -12.24 -26.37 -1.89
N LEU A 520 -13.51 -26.73 -2.02
CA LEU A 520 -14.62 -25.76 -2.13
C LEU A 520 -14.96 -25.20 -0.75
N LYS A 521 -14.56 -23.95 -0.52
CA LYS A 521 -14.58 -23.32 0.81
C LYS A 521 -15.77 -22.36 0.92
N SER A 522 -16.59 -22.51 1.96
CA SER A 522 -17.80 -21.69 2.17
C SER A 522 -17.71 -20.74 3.35
N ASN A 523 -16.73 -20.90 4.24
CA ASN A 523 -16.54 -20.06 5.42
C ASN A 523 -16.37 -18.58 5.06
N ILE A 524 -16.78 -17.69 5.95
CA ILE A 524 -16.60 -16.24 5.81
C ILE A 524 -15.60 -15.79 6.87
N THR A 525 -14.52 -15.13 6.45
CA THR A 525 -13.51 -14.57 7.36
C THR A 525 -14.00 -13.30 8.04
N PHE A 526 -13.43 -12.94 9.18
CA PHE A 526 -13.76 -11.66 9.84
C PHE A 526 -13.44 -10.47 8.93
N ALA A 527 -12.39 -10.53 8.11
CA ALA A 527 -12.10 -9.51 7.10
C ALA A 527 -13.17 -9.41 6.00
N THR A 528 -13.78 -10.52 5.59
CA THR A 528 -14.83 -10.53 4.56
C THR A 528 -16.13 -9.84 5.01
N ASP A 529 -16.43 -9.90 6.32
CA ASP A 529 -17.55 -9.17 6.93
C ASP A 529 -17.18 -7.75 7.39
N TRP A 530 -16.07 -7.61 8.12
CA TRP A 530 -15.74 -6.42 8.90
C TRP A 530 -14.48 -5.69 8.44
N GLY A 531 -13.77 -6.17 7.42
CA GLY A 531 -12.56 -5.54 6.86
C GLY A 531 -12.72 -4.04 6.54
N PRO A 532 -13.81 -3.61 5.87
CA PRO A 532 -14.10 -2.19 5.67
C PRO A 532 -14.27 -1.40 6.97
N VAL A 533 -14.87 -2.00 8.00
CA VAL A 533 -15.05 -1.36 9.31
C VAL A 533 -13.71 -1.24 10.02
N VAL A 534 -12.86 -2.28 10.00
CA VAL A 534 -11.49 -2.22 10.53
C VAL A 534 -10.68 -1.13 9.83
N GLN A 535 -10.78 -1.03 8.49
CA GLN A 535 -10.13 0.04 7.73
C GLN A 535 -10.61 1.43 8.15
N TRP A 536 -11.93 1.64 8.28
CA TRP A 536 -12.48 2.93 8.71
C TRP A 536 -12.15 3.28 10.16
N VAL A 537 -12.04 2.30 11.06
CA VAL A 537 -11.56 2.51 12.43
C VAL A 537 -10.09 2.95 12.43
N LEU A 538 -9.22 2.30 11.66
CA LEU A 538 -7.80 2.69 11.53
C LEU A 538 -7.64 4.10 10.93
N VAL A 539 -8.39 4.42 9.87
CA VAL A 539 -8.40 5.75 9.25
C VAL A 539 -8.94 6.81 10.21
N GLY A 540 -10.06 6.55 10.88
CA GLY A 540 -10.66 7.45 11.87
C GLY A 540 -9.73 7.69 13.07
N PHE A 541 -9.00 6.68 13.50
CA PHE A 541 -7.99 6.79 14.56
C PHE A 541 -6.78 7.64 14.14
N GLY A 542 -6.32 7.54 12.89
CA GLY A 542 -5.32 8.45 12.32
C GLY A 542 -5.81 9.90 12.31
N LEU A 543 -7.01 10.15 11.78
CA LEU A 543 -7.62 11.49 11.78
C LEU A 543 -7.81 12.05 13.21
N ALA A 544 -8.17 11.22 14.18
CA ALA A 544 -8.23 11.60 15.58
C ALA A 544 -6.85 11.98 16.14
N GLY A 545 -5.77 11.31 15.71
CA GLY A 545 -4.39 11.69 15.98
C GLY A 545 -4.03 13.09 15.50
N VAL A 546 -4.41 13.45 14.26
CA VAL A 546 -4.24 14.82 13.73
C VAL A 546 -4.99 15.85 14.59
N ILE A 547 -6.24 15.58 14.96
CA ILE A 547 -7.06 16.47 15.80
C ILE A 547 -6.44 16.62 17.21
N ALA A 548 -6.06 15.51 17.84
CA ALA A 548 -5.37 15.51 19.13
C ALA A 548 -4.07 16.32 19.07
N ALA A 549 -3.28 16.19 17.99
CA ALA A 549 -2.09 17.00 17.78
C ALA A 549 -2.40 18.48 17.58
N MET A 550 -3.50 18.85 16.91
CA MET A 550 -3.91 20.26 16.77
C MET A 550 -4.29 20.88 18.13
N LEU A 551 -5.03 20.14 18.96
CA LEU A 551 -5.44 20.57 20.30
C LEU A 551 -4.23 20.64 21.25
N HIS A 552 -3.43 19.58 21.31
CA HIS A 552 -2.26 19.48 22.20
C HIS A 552 -1.17 20.53 21.88
N ASN A 553 -0.94 20.84 20.60
CA ASN A 553 0.08 21.82 20.20
C ASN A 553 -0.38 23.29 20.30
N GLY A 554 -1.62 23.57 20.71
CA GLY A 554 -2.11 24.86 21.25
C GLY A 554 -1.97 26.14 20.39
N ARG A 555 -1.48 26.06 19.15
CA ARG A 555 -0.92 27.22 18.41
C ARG A 555 -1.82 27.85 17.34
N PHE A 556 -3.05 27.37 17.14
CA PHE A 556 -3.91 27.89 16.06
C PHE A 556 -4.79 29.09 16.45
N VAL A 557 -5.19 29.22 17.72
CA VAL A 557 -5.87 30.42 18.21
C VAL A 557 -4.83 31.40 18.75
N ARG A 558 -4.31 32.28 17.87
CA ARG A 558 -3.66 33.52 18.33
C ARG A 558 -4.72 34.40 18.98
N VAL A 559 -4.93 34.24 20.29
CA VAL A 559 -5.59 35.28 21.10
C VAL A 559 -4.75 36.54 20.95
N ARG A 560 -5.31 37.51 20.22
CA ARG A 560 -4.66 38.78 19.89
C ARG A 560 -4.58 39.61 21.18
N LYS A 561 -3.55 39.39 22.00
CA LYS A 561 -3.26 40.21 23.18
C LYS A 561 -3.21 41.67 22.72
N LYS A 562 -4.20 42.45 23.14
CA LYS A 562 -4.36 43.87 22.83
C LYS A 562 -3.15 44.59 23.45
N ALA A 563 -2.39 45.30 22.63
CA ALA A 563 -1.33 46.18 23.15
C ALA A 563 -1.96 47.46 23.69
N GLY A 564 -1.42 47.97 24.81
CA GLY A 564 -2.03 48.98 25.67
C GLY A 564 -2.24 48.37 27.06
N THR A 565 -1.68 48.93 28.13
CA THR A 565 -1.46 50.35 28.38
C THR A 565 0.02 50.74 28.54
N ARG A 566 0.35 51.95 28.11
CA ARG A 566 1.65 52.61 28.27
C ARG A 566 1.51 53.60 29.43
N THR A 567 2.07 53.29 30.60
CA THR A 567 2.23 54.26 31.70
C THR A 567 3.71 54.59 31.89
N ARG A 568 3.94 55.84 32.27
CA ARG A 568 5.18 56.60 32.03
C ARG A 568 5.88 56.80 33.36
N ASN A 569 7.14 56.36 33.49
CA ASN A 569 7.95 56.76 34.64
C ASN A 569 8.07 58.28 34.66
N GLY A 570 7.74 58.87 35.80
CA GLY A 570 8.05 60.24 36.18
C GLY A 570 8.53 60.19 37.62
N SER A 571 9.79 60.55 37.82
CA SER A 571 10.46 60.60 39.11
C SER A 571 10.07 61.86 39.89
N GLN A 572 9.77 61.72 41.18
CA GLN A 572 10.05 62.75 42.19
C GLN A 572 10.01 62.14 43.59
N ASP A 573 11.13 62.21 44.31
CA ASP A 573 11.18 62.08 45.76
C ASP A 573 10.69 63.39 46.39
N GLU A 574 9.91 63.31 47.48
CA GLU A 574 10.09 64.16 48.68
C GLU A 574 9.25 63.64 49.87
N LEU A 575 9.57 64.13 51.06
CA LEU A 575 9.29 63.50 52.37
C LEU A 575 8.14 64.17 53.15
N THR A 576 7.71 63.50 54.23
CA THR A 576 6.88 64.04 55.36
C THR A 576 5.40 64.36 54.99
N GLU A 577 4.40 64.26 55.86
CA GLU A 577 4.34 64.16 57.33
C GLU A 577 3.07 63.39 57.81
N GLN A 578 2.77 63.48 59.12
CA GLN A 578 1.69 62.91 59.96
C GLN A 578 0.24 63.18 59.41
N GLU A 579 -0.89 62.63 59.89
CA GLU A 579 -1.26 62.10 61.22
C GLU A 579 -2.61 61.30 61.21
N GLN A 580 -2.72 60.27 62.08
CA GLN A 580 -3.91 59.65 62.76
C GLN A 580 -5.25 59.22 62.06
N PRO A 581 -6.05 58.31 62.69
CA PRO A 581 -7.27 57.71 62.13
C PRO A 581 -8.60 58.02 62.89
N GLY A 582 -9.75 57.74 62.26
CA GLY A 582 -11.11 57.64 62.84
C GLY A 582 -12.10 57.16 61.76
N GLU A 583 -12.86 56.08 61.94
CA GLU A 583 -14.11 55.90 62.74
C GLU A 583 -15.40 56.24 61.97
N GLY A 584 -16.47 55.45 62.21
CA GLY A 584 -17.82 55.60 61.62
C GLY A 584 -18.01 54.79 60.32
N SER A 585 -18.74 53.65 60.30
CA SER A 585 -20.20 53.45 60.48
C SER A 585 -20.96 53.51 59.15
N GLU A 586 -21.59 52.38 58.80
CA GLU A 586 -22.97 52.24 58.26
C GLU A 586 -23.26 52.94 56.90
N ASP A 587 -23.93 52.32 55.92
CA ASP A 587 -25.20 51.60 56.09
C ASP A 587 -25.55 50.70 54.87
N GLU A 588 -26.74 50.09 54.94
CA GLU A 588 -27.52 49.41 53.88
C GLU A 588 -27.55 50.16 52.52
N GLY A 589 -27.85 49.59 51.34
CA GLY A 589 -28.40 48.28 50.97
C GLY A 589 -29.17 48.38 49.63
N THR A 590 -29.67 47.25 49.12
CA THR A 590 -30.63 47.08 47.98
C THR A 590 -30.22 47.39 46.52
N ALA A 591 -30.77 46.52 45.64
CA ALA A 591 -30.93 46.57 44.17
C ALA A 591 -29.71 46.25 43.28
#